data_AF-A0A3A4V0H5-F1
#
_entry.id   AF-A0A3A4V0H5-F1
#
_cell.length_a   1.000
_cell.length_b   1.000
_cell.length_c   1.000
_cell.angle_alpha   90.00
_cell.angle_beta   90.00
_cell.angle_gamma   90.00
#
_symmetry.space_group_name_H-M   'P 1'
#
loop_
_entity.id
_entity.type
_entity.pdbx_description
1 polymer ?
#
loop_
_entity_poly.entity_id
_entity_poly.type
_entity_poly.pdbx_seq_one_letter_code
_entity_poly.pdbx_strand_id
1 'polypeptide(L)' 'MKQRRFFYHFRKNTKGMTVHFKGKCIACWDVKCLVPCETKRNKRQPFLVMQGFADSVEIQNDIAVIR' A
#
# COMPACT_ATOMS: atom_id res chain seq x y z
N MET A 1 -17.27 2.22 9.40
CA MET A 1 -17.00 1.88 7.98
C MET A 1 -16.38 0.49 7.94
N LYS A 2 -16.51 -0.25 6.83
CA LYS A 2 -15.93 -1.61 6.75
C LYS A 2 -14.49 -1.51 6.26
N GLN A 3 -13.55 -1.75 7.16
CA GLN A 3 -12.14 -1.80 6.81
C GLN A 3 -11.91 -2.86 5.73
N ARG A 4 -10.98 -2.57 4.81
CA ARG A 4 -10.61 -3.47 3.72
C ARG A 4 -9.12 -3.67 3.71
N ARG A 5 -8.70 -4.83 3.25
CA ARG A 5 -7.29 -5.17 3.16
C ARG A 5 -6.59 -4.21 2.20
N PHE A 6 -5.49 -3.64 2.64
CA PHE A 6 -4.51 -2.99 1.78
C PHE A 6 -3.20 -3.77 1.83
N PHE A 7 -2.38 -3.60 0.80
CA PHE A 7 -0.95 -3.88 0.90
C PHE A 7 -0.17 -2.92 0.02
N TYR A 8 1.05 -2.60 0.40
CA TYR A 8 1.94 -1.77 -0.40
C TYR A 8 3.33 -2.38 -0.49
N HIS A 9 4.01 -2.05 -1.59
CA HIS A 9 5.34 -2.55 -1.86
C HIS A 9 6.14 -1.55 -2.68
N PHE A 10 7.46 -1.63 -2.53
CA PHE A 10 8.39 -0.90 -3.37
C PHE A 10 8.37 -1.43 -4.81
N ARG A 11 8.53 -0.54 -5.78
CA ARG A 11 8.59 -0.87 -7.21
C ARG A 11 9.97 -0.51 -7.76
N LYS A 12 10.81 -1.54 -7.94
CA LYS A 12 12.22 -1.39 -8.34
C LYS A 12 12.41 -0.59 -9.63
N ASN A 13 11.55 -0.77 -10.63
CA ASN A 13 11.72 -0.16 -11.96
C ASN A 13 11.55 1.37 -11.94
N THR A 14 10.60 1.89 -11.15
CA THR A 14 10.32 3.33 -11.08
C THR A 14 10.84 3.99 -9.82
N LYS A 15 11.41 3.21 -8.89
CA LYS A 15 11.86 3.63 -7.55
C LYS A 15 10.76 4.24 -6.66
N GLY A 16 9.50 4.12 -7.06
CA GLY A 16 8.34 4.55 -6.25
C GLY A 16 7.67 3.39 -5.52
N MET A 17 6.50 3.67 -4.97
CA MET A 17 5.67 2.74 -4.22
C MET A 17 4.40 2.38 -4.99
N THR A 18 3.83 1.22 -4.68
CA THR A 18 2.51 0.80 -5.17
C THR A 18 1.65 0.42 -3.98
N VAL A 19 0.46 1.01 -3.88
CA VAL A 19 -0.56 0.63 -2.89
C VAL A 19 -1.69 -0.11 -3.60
N HIS A 20 -2.07 -1.26 -3.05
CA HIS A 20 -3.20 -2.05 -3.50
C HIS A 20 -4.33 -1.92 -2.48
N PHE A 21 -5.48 -1.40 -2.91
CA PHE A 21 -6.64 -1.22 -2.05
C PHE A 21 -7.94 -1.30 -2.85
N LYS A 22 -8.94 -2.05 -2.36
CA LYS A 22 -10.24 -2.20 -3.05
C LYS A 22 -10.11 -2.68 -4.51
N GLY A 23 -9.12 -3.53 -4.80
CA GLY A 23 -8.82 -4.02 -6.16
C GLY A 23 -8.13 -3.00 -7.07
N LYS A 24 -7.83 -1.79 -6.59
CA LYS A 24 -7.08 -0.76 -7.32
C LYS A 24 -5.59 -0.88 -7.04
N CYS A 25 -4.79 -0.64 -8.07
CA CYS A 25 -3.34 -0.51 -8.00
C CYS A 25 -3.00 0.98 -8.15
N ILE A 26 -2.45 1.59 -7.09
CA ILE A 26 -2.22 3.02 -6.99
C ILE A 26 -0.71 3.25 -6.95
N ALA A 27 -0.18 3.89 -7.99
CA ALA A 27 1.20 4.34 -8.00
C ALA A 27 1.35 5.62 -7.19
N CYS A 28 2.40 5.67 -6.36
CA CYS A 28 2.75 6.83 -5.56
C CYS A 28 4.28 6.91 -5.40
N TRP A 29 4.78 8.06 -5.00
CA TRP A 29 6.19 8.22 -4.67
C TRP A 29 6.48 7.63 -3.29
N ASP A 30 5.61 7.91 -2.32
CA ASP A 30 5.76 7.48 -0.93
C ASP A 30 4.42 7.07 -0.30
N VAL A 31 4.47 6.42 0.87
CA VAL A 31 3.31 5.93 1.61
C VAL A 31 3.34 6.43 3.04
N LYS A 32 2.29 7.15 3.44
CA LYS A 32 2.03 7.52 4.84
C LYS A 32 0.96 6.60 5.42
N CYS A 33 1.40 5.57 6.15
CA CYS A 33 0.50 4.60 6.78
C CYS A 33 0.14 5.04 8.21
N LEU A 34 -1.13 5.38 8.45
CA LEU A 34 -1.64 5.84 9.77
C LEU A 34 -2.39 4.75 10.54
N VAL A 35 -2.37 3.53 10.02
CA VAL A 35 -2.98 2.34 10.62
C VAL A 35 -1.94 1.28 10.90
N PRO A 36 -2.18 0.37 11.87
CA PRO A 36 -1.33 -0.79 12.08
C PRO A 36 -1.14 -1.58 10.79
N CYS A 37 0.09 -1.98 10.53
CA CYS A 37 0.43 -2.86 9.42
C CYS A 37 1.47 -3.88 9.85
N GLU A 38 1.54 -4.98 9.11
CA GLU A 38 2.49 -6.05 9.33
C GLU A 38 3.29 -6.31 8.06
N THR A 39 4.50 -6.82 8.24
CA THR A 39 5.31 -7.32 7.14
C THR A 39 4.82 -8.69 6.72
N LYS A 40 4.60 -8.89 5.41
CA LYS A 40 4.29 -10.19 4.82
C LYS A 40 5.28 -10.55 3.73
N ARG A 41 5.80 -11.77 3.80
CA ARG A 41 6.62 -12.38 2.74
C ARG A 41 5.75 -13.27 1.86
N ASN A 42 5.78 -13.04 0.55
CA ASN A 42 5.05 -13.84 -0.43
C ASN A 42 5.98 -14.84 -1.13
N LYS A 43 5.42 -15.95 -1.62
CA LYS A 43 6.14 -16.94 -2.45
C LYS A 43 6.35 -16.46 -3.90
N ARG A 44 5.61 -15.44 -4.35
CA ARG A 44 5.65 -14.84 -5.69
C ARG A 44 5.76 -13.32 -5.56
N GLN A 45 6.18 -12.66 -6.64
CA GLN A 45 6.26 -11.20 -6.68
C GLN A 45 4.88 -10.55 -6.42
N PRO A 46 4.80 -9.46 -5.63
CA PRO A 46 5.89 -8.83 -4.87
C PRO A 46 6.29 -9.65 -3.63
N PHE A 47 7.58 -9.95 -3.47
CA PHE A 47 8.06 -10.87 -2.41
C PHE A 47 7.94 -10.32 -0.99
N LEU A 48 8.02 -9.00 -0.80
CA LEU A 48 7.88 -8.34 0.49
C LEU A 48 6.83 -7.25 0.35
N VAL A 49 5.80 -7.30 1.19
CA VAL A 49 4.75 -6.28 1.26
C VAL A 49 4.51 -5.88 2.70
N MET A 50 4.04 -4.67 2.89
CA MET A 50 3.40 -4.26 4.15
C MET A 50 1.90 -4.35 3.94
N GLN A 51 1.16 -5.01 4.83
CA GLN A 51 -0.28 -5.20 4.69
C GLN A 51 -1.03 -4.86 5.98
N GLY A 52 -2.32 -4.55 5.85
CA GLY A 52 -3.19 -4.25 6.99
C GLY A 52 -4.62 -4.04 6.53
N PHE A 53 -5.42 -3.43 7.40
CA PHE A 53 -6.80 -3.06 7.12
C PHE A 53 -6.99 -1.56 7.27
N ALA A 54 -7.68 -0.95 6.30
CA ALA A 54 -7.87 0.50 6.21
C ALA A 54 -9.30 0.82 5.73
N ASP A 55 -9.82 1.97 6.14
CA ASP A 55 -11.08 2.53 5.68
C ASP A 55 -10.92 3.30 4.35
N SER A 56 -9.81 4.03 4.20
CA SER A 56 -9.50 4.82 3.00
C SER A 56 -8.01 4.80 2.59
N VAL A 57 -7.80 5.07 1.30
CA VAL A 57 -6.49 5.37 0.71
C VAL A 57 -6.70 6.55 -0.23
N GLU A 58 -5.99 7.64 0.02
CA GLU A 58 -6.08 8.91 -0.72
C GLU A 58 -4.70 9.33 -1.22
N ILE A 59 -4.63 10.01 -2.36
CA ILE A 59 -3.38 10.56 -2.90
C ILE A 59 -3.32 12.06 -2.60
N GLN A 60 -2.22 12.50 -2.01
CA GLN A 60 -1.94 13.91 -1.73
C GLN A 60 -0.51 14.22 -2.19
N ASN A 61 -0.35 15.04 -3.24
CA ASN A 61 0.96 15.46 -3.78
C ASN A 61 1.94 14.28 -3.97
N ASP A 62 1.47 13.18 -4.56
CA ASP A 62 2.21 11.93 -4.80
C ASP A 62 2.45 10.99 -3.61
N ILE A 63 1.92 11.33 -2.43
CA ILE A 63 1.96 10.46 -1.25
C ILE A 63 0.61 9.75 -1.10
N ALA A 64 0.63 8.42 -0.97
CA ALA A 64 -0.55 7.65 -0.61
C ALA A 64 -0.75 7.67 0.91
N VAL A 65 -1.84 8.26 1.38
CA VAL A 65 -2.21 8.33 2.80
C VAL A 65 -3.25 7.24 3.11
N ILE A 66 -2.89 6.32 4.00
CA ILE A 66 -3.70 5.16 4.39
C ILE A 66 -4.32 5.41 5.78
N ARG A 67 -5.64 5.34 5.90
CA ARG A 67 -6.43 5.57 7.12
C ARG A 67 -7.44 4.46 7.36
#